data_AF-G8S2B4-F1
#
_entry.id   AF-G8S2B4-F1
#
_cell.length_a   1.000
_cell.length_b   1.000
_cell.length_c   1.000
_cell.angle_alpha   90.00
_cell.angle_beta   90.00
_cell.angle_gamma   90.00
#
_symmetry.space_group_name_H-M   'P 1'
#
loop_
_entity.id
_entity.type
_entity.pdbx_description
1 polymer ?
#
loop_
_entity_poly.entity_id
_entity_poly.type
_entity_poly.pdbx_seq_one_letter_code
_entity_poly.pdbx_strand_id
1 'polypeptide(L)'
;MRSGAAAGYSGYFHESAFYDSDERFLAVIVPFFTEGLAAGEPVLAAFDAGRQELVREAFGPRSGIRFLDGATQYRRPAGAIRRYREIFGEYVAGGAAQIRVAGDVPQPANGAPWDWWARYEAAVNRAYQDFPVWGICPYDTRTTPPEVVAEVRRTHPHVVAGGGHAANPDFEDPAEFLRARAGSWRDPLERRPPDLELTDPTTPQARAAVRAVAAPTRLRAEDLDNLLLAVTEAVTNAMLHGRPPVVLRVWAAPRRLVATVTDAGTGPPDPYIGLLPADRAVGNGGLGLWMSHQVCSFVGMHRGPEGFTLRLVAGDLD
;
A
#
# COMPACT_ATOMS: atom_id res chain seq x y z
N MET A 1 -7.54 29.25 1.89
CA MET A 1 -8.67 28.44 2.40
C MET A 1 -8.92 27.32 1.41
N ARG A 2 -9.44 26.18 1.85
CA ARG A 2 -9.77 25.04 0.97
C ARG A 2 -10.91 25.38 0.01
N SER A 3 -10.85 24.89 -1.23
CA SER A 3 -11.88 25.10 -2.27
C SER A 3 -12.69 23.83 -2.55
N GLY A 4 -13.82 23.99 -3.25
CA GLY A 4 -14.70 22.90 -3.70
C GLY A 4 -15.34 22.10 -2.57
N ALA A 5 -15.57 20.81 -2.78
CA ALA A 5 -16.23 19.93 -1.80
C ALA A 5 -15.43 19.75 -0.51
N ALA A 6 -14.12 19.93 -0.56
CA ALA A 6 -13.26 19.90 0.62
C ALA A 6 -13.23 21.24 1.40
N ALA A 7 -14.02 22.25 0.99
CA ALA A 7 -14.15 23.50 1.73
C ALA A 7 -14.69 23.25 3.14
N GLY A 8 -13.98 23.76 4.16
CA GLY A 8 -14.33 23.52 5.57
C GLY A 8 -13.93 22.14 6.10
N TYR A 9 -13.39 21.25 5.27
CA TYR A 9 -12.92 19.93 5.70
C TYR A 9 -11.50 20.00 6.28
N SER A 10 -11.25 19.29 7.38
CA SER A 10 -9.90 19.16 7.98
C SER A 10 -9.28 17.81 7.64
N GLY A 11 -8.00 17.81 7.27
CA GLY A 11 -7.27 16.59 6.93
C GLY A 11 -7.55 16.06 5.53
N TYR A 12 -7.49 14.74 5.36
CA TYR A 12 -7.56 14.10 4.05
C TYR A 12 -9.00 13.88 3.58
N PHE A 13 -9.39 14.59 2.52
CA PHE A 13 -10.65 14.38 1.81
C PHE A 13 -10.43 13.29 0.77
N HIS A 14 -10.71 12.05 1.16
CA HIS A 14 -10.42 10.84 0.39
C HIS A 14 -11.65 10.37 -0.37
N GLU A 15 -11.56 10.41 -1.70
CA GLU A 15 -12.67 10.14 -2.62
C GLU A 15 -12.37 9.00 -3.57
N SER A 16 -13.34 8.10 -3.74
CA SER A 16 -13.34 7.13 -4.83
C SER A 16 -14.10 7.68 -6.04
N ALA A 17 -13.68 7.31 -7.24
CA ALA A 17 -14.46 7.53 -8.46
C ALA A 17 -14.50 6.23 -9.26
N PHE A 18 -15.65 5.88 -9.83
CA PHE A 18 -15.81 4.69 -10.66
C PHE A 18 -16.17 5.11 -12.08
N TYR A 19 -15.46 4.58 -13.07
CA TYR A 19 -15.67 4.92 -14.48
C TYR A 19 -15.61 3.66 -15.35
N ASP A 20 -16.19 3.75 -16.55
CA ASP A 20 -16.30 2.64 -17.51
C ASP A 20 -15.77 3.03 -18.91
N SER A 21 -15.20 4.23 -19.05
CA SER A 21 -14.58 4.70 -20.30
C SER A 21 -13.53 5.78 -20.02
N ASP A 22 -12.66 6.03 -21.00
CA ASP A 22 -11.61 7.04 -20.92
C ASP A 22 -12.22 8.45 -20.90
N GLU A 23 -13.35 8.66 -21.60
CA GLU A 23 -14.13 9.90 -21.53
C GLU A 23 -14.71 10.12 -20.14
N ARG A 24 -15.19 9.06 -19.48
CA ARG A 24 -15.70 9.14 -18.10
C ARG A 24 -14.58 9.37 -17.09
N PHE A 25 -13.40 8.78 -17.30
CA PHE A 25 -12.20 9.11 -16.53
C PHE A 25 -11.86 10.60 -16.65
N LEU A 26 -11.75 11.13 -17.88
CA LEU A 26 -11.46 12.54 -18.12
C LEU A 26 -12.55 13.47 -17.58
N ALA A 27 -13.83 13.07 -17.64
CA ALA A 27 -14.94 13.83 -17.07
C ALA A 27 -14.84 14.02 -15.54
N VAL A 28 -14.13 13.13 -14.84
CA VAL A 28 -13.83 13.28 -13.41
C VAL A 28 -12.54 14.09 -13.20
N ILE A 29 -11.47 13.75 -13.92
CA ILE A 29 -10.13 14.30 -13.65
C ILE A 29 -9.97 15.74 -14.17
N VAL A 30 -10.51 16.06 -15.35
CA VAL A 30 -10.29 17.38 -15.97
C VAL A 30 -10.89 18.50 -15.11
N PRO A 31 -12.18 18.47 -14.70
CA PRO A 31 -12.72 19.51 -13.83
C PRO A 31 -11.96 19.63 -12.51
N PHE A 32 -11.63 18.50 -11.89
CA PHE A 32 -10.92 18.45 -10.62
C PHE A 32 -9.54 19.14 -10.68
N PHE A 33 -8.77 18.90 -11.74
CA PHE A 33 -7.46 19.53 -11.92
C PHE A 33 -7.57 20.98 -12.39
N THR A 34 -8.47 21.30 -13.32
CA THR A 34 -8.68 22.68 -13.80
C THR A 34 -9.05 23.62 -12.66
N GLU A 35 -9.96 23.21 -11.77
CA GLU A 35 -10.34 24.01 -10.60
C GLU A 35 -9.19 24.20 -9.62
N GLY A 36 -8.40 23.15 -9.38
CA GLY A 36 -7.21 23.24 -8.51
C GLY A 36 -6.19 24.23 -9.03
N LEU A 37 -5.86 24.13 -10.33
CA LEU A 37 -4.94 25.05 -11.00
C LEU A 37 -5.46 26.49 -10.97
N ALA A 38 -6.75 26.70 -11.23
CA ALA A 38 -7.38 28.03 -11.18
C ALA A 38 -7.38 28.62 -9.75
N ALA A 39 -7.49 27.79 -8.72
CA ALA A 39 -7.41 28.18 -7.32
C ALA A 39 -5.95 28.36 -6.81
N GLY A 40 -4.95 28.08 -7.64
CA GLY A 40 -3.54 28.12 -7.26
C GLY A 40 -3.11 26.99 -6.32
N GLU A 41 -3.86 25.89 -6.28
CA GLU A 41 -3.59 24.72 -5.47
C GLU A 41 -2.57 23.81 -6.17
N PRO A 42 -1.58 23.24 -5.47
CA PRO A 42 -0.74 22.18 -6.04
C PRO A 42 -1.58 21.00 -6.55
N VAL A 43 -1.36 20.61 -7.80
CA VAL A 43 -2.04 19.49 -8.47
C VAL A 43 -1.05 18.40 -8.81
N LEU A 44 -1.34 17.17 -8.36
CA LEU A 44 -0.53 15.99 -8.59
C LEU A 44 -1.31 14.92 -9.33
N ALA A 45 -0.70 14.36 -10.37
CA ALA A 45 -1.24 13.23 -11.13
C ALA A 45 -0.29 12.04 -11.00
N ALA A 46 -0.76 10.93 -10.43
CA ALA A 46 0.01 9.70 -10.28
C ALA A 46 -0.75 8.57 -10.96
N PHE A 47 -0.56 8.44 -12.27
CA PHE A 47 -1.26 7.41 -13.04
C PHE A 47 -0.29 6.41 -13.68
N ASP A 48 -0.81 5.27 -14.15
CA ASP A 48 -0.11 4.46 -15.15
C ASP A 48 0.19 5.25 -16.44
N ALA A 49 1.03 4.70 -17.31
CA ALA A 49 1.48 5.39 -18.52
C ALA A 49 0.33 5.79 -19.45
N GLY A 50 -0.70 4.95 -19.58
CA GLY A 50 -1.82 5.20 -20.48
C GLY A 50 -2.71 6.35 -19.99
N ARG A 51 -3.09 6.32 -18.72
CA ARG A 51 -3.90 7.39 -18.09
C ARG A 51 -3.12 8.69 -17.94
N GLN A 52 -1.80 8.62 -17.72
CA GLN A 52 -0.97 9.83 -17.76
C GLN A 52 -1.01 10.50 -19.12
N GLU A 53 -0.97 9.74 -20.22
CA GLU A 53 -1.02 10.30 -21.56
C GLU A 53 -2.34 11.03 -21.80
N LEU A 54 -3.47 10.42 -21.44
CA LEU A 54 -4.79 11.06 -21.52
C LEU A 54 -4.83 12.41 -20.78
N VAL A 55 -4.26 12.47 -19.56
CA VAL A 55 -4.18 13.72 -18.79
C VAL A 55 -3.22 14.72 -19.45
N ARG A 56 -2.10 14.28 -20.02
CA ARG A 56 -1.15 15.16 -20.73
C ARG A 56 -1.76 15.76 -21.99
N GLU A 57 -2.51 14.97 -22.76
CA GLU A 57 -3.22 15.44 -23.95
C GLU A 57 -4.26 16.50 -23.59
N ALA A 58 -5.02 16.28 -22.50
CA ALA A 58 -6.06 17.21 -22.07
C ALA A 58 -5.53 18.57 -21.57
N PHE A 59 -4.36 18.59 -20.92
CA PHE A 59 -3.82 19.80 -20.27
C PHE A 59 -2.60 20.43 -20.95
N GLY A 60 -1.90 19.67 -21.80
CA GLY A 60 -0.64 20.08 -22.42
C GLY A 60 0.56 20.13 -21.48
N PRO A 61 1.77 20.40 -22.01
CA PRO A 61 3.03 20.25 -21.28
C PRO A 61 3.32 21.35 -20.25
N ARG A 62 2.57 22.46 -20.24
CA ARG A 62 2.78 23.63 -19.36
C ARG A 62 1.63 23.82 -18.36
N SER A 63 0.95 22.74 -18.01
CA SER A 63 -0.26 22.76 -17.19
C SER A 63 -0.04 23.14 -15.72
N GLY A 64 1.19 23.04 -15.22
CA GLY A 64 1.48 23.20 -13.79
C GLY A 64 1.18 21.94 -12.95
N ILE A 65 0.72 20.85 -13.57
CA ILE A 65 0.49 19.56 -12.91
C ILE A 65 1.83 18.87 -12.66
N ARG A 66 2.07 18.43 -11.42
CA ARG A 66 3.20 17.56 -11.08
C ARG A 66 2.83 16.11 -11.37
N PHE A 67 3.38 15.56 -12.44
CA PHE A 67 3.22 14.15 -12.79
C PHE A 67 4.20 13.29 -12.00
N LEU A 68 3.68 12.30 -11.28
CA LEU A 68 4.45 11.25 -10.63
C LEU A 68 4.31 9.97 -11.45
N ASP A 69 5.42 9.35 -11.83
CA ASP A 69 5.37 8.01 -12.44
C ASP A 69 4.64 7.03 -11.49
N GLY A 70 3.47 6.54 -11.91
CA GLY A 70 2.61 5.64 -11.15
C GLY A 70 3.29 4.30 -10.85
N ALA A 71 4.10 3.78 -11.78
CA ALA A 71 4.82 2.52 -11.56
C ALA A 71 5.88 2.65 -10.45
N THR A 72 6.53 3.82 -10.36
CA THR A 72 7.45 4.12 -9.25
C THR A 72 6.71 4.49 -7.97
N GLN A 73 5.63 5.27 -8.07
CA GLN A 73 4.85 5.73 -6.92
C GLN A 73 4.18 4.57 -6.20
N TYR A 74 3.48 3.73 -6.96
CA TYR A 74 2.73 2.59 -6.45
C TYR A 74 3.50 1.28 -6.59
N ARG A 75 4.81 1.33 -6.35
CA ARG A 75 5.61 0.11 -6.27
C ARG A 75 5.27 -0.71 -5.03
N ARG A 76 5.08 -0.02 -3.89
CA ARG A 76 4.82 -0.62 -2.57
C ARG A 76 3.98 0.35 -1.72
N PRO A 77 2.91 -0.08 -1.05
CA PRO A 77 2.09 0.70 -0.13
C PRO A 77 2.84 1.60 0.85
N ALA A 78 3.75 1.03 1.67
CA ALA A 78 4.44 1.82 2.69
C ALA A 78 5.38 2.86 2.08
N GLY A 79 5.97 2.56 0.92
CA GLY A 79 6.79 3.49 0.15
C GLY A 79 5.95 4.61 -0.47
N ALA A 80 4.79 4.28 -1.04
CA ALA A 80 3.83 5.24 -1.56
C ALA A 80 3.35 6.22 -0.47
N ILE A 81 3.00 5.69 0.71
CA ILE A 81 2.63 6.50 1.88
C ILE A 81 3.75 7.47 2.24
N ARG A 82 4.97 6.96 2.42
CA ARG A 82 6.13 7.77 2.79
C ARG A 82 6.38 8.89 1.77
N ARG A 83 6.45 8.55 0.48
CA ARG A 83 6.75 9.50 -0.60
C ARG A 83 5.68 10.59 -0.70
N TYR A 84 4.41 10.23 -0.57
CA TYR A 84 3.35 11.24 -0.55
C TYR A 84 3.43 12.14 0.69
N ARG A 85 3.71 11.60 1.88
CA ARG A 85 3.91 12.43 3.08
C ARG A 85 5.06 13.41 2.93
N GLU A 86 6.17 12.99 2.31
CA GLU A 86 7.31 13.87 2.01
C GLU A 86 6.86 15.01 1.06
N ILE A 87 6.18 14.68 -0.04
CA ILE A 87 5.68 15.67 -1.01
C ILE A 87 4.64 16.61 -0.40
N PHE A 88 3.70 16.10 0.39
CA PHE A 88 2.68 16.93 1.04
C PHE A 88 3.31 17.85 2.08
N GLY A 89 4.32 17.37 2.81
CA GLY A 89 5.12 18.18 3.74
C GLY A 89 5.83 19.34 3.03
N GLU A 90 6.42 19.11 1.85
CA GLU A 90 7.03 20.17 1.03
C GLU A 90 6.02 21.26 0.66
N TYR A 91 4.82 20.87 0.19
CA TYR A 91 3.79 21.84 -0.19
C TYR A 91 3.23 22.61 1.00
N VAL A 92 3.00 21.95 2.13
CA VAL A 92 2.54 22.61 3.36
C VAL A 92 3.61 23.58 3.89
N ALA A 93 4.88 23.18 3.89
CA ALA A 93 5.98 24.09 4.25
C ALA A 93 6.08 25.30 3.29
N GLY A 94 5.69 25.12 2.04
CA GLY A 94 5.53 26.19 1.05
C GLY A 94 4.25 27.02 1.18
N GLY A 95 3.40 26.76 2.17
CA GLY A 95 2.19 27.53 2.45
C GLY A 95 0.91 27.05 1.74
N ALA A 96 0.92 25.85 1.13
CA ALA A 96 -0.26 25.30 0.49
C ALA A 96 -1.39 25.05 1.50
N ALA A 97 -2.54 25.71 1.28
CA ALA A 97 -3.73 25.54 2.11
C ALA A 97 -4.66 24.40 1.63
N GLN A 98 -4.41 23.87 0.43
CA GLN A 98 -5.04 22.68 -0.14
C GLN A 98 -4.10 22.07 -1.19
N ILE A 99 -4.08 20.74 -1.29
CA ILE A 99 -3.33 19.98 -2.31
C ILE A 99 -4.32 19.03 -2.99
N ARG A 100 -4.36 19.01 -4.33
CA ARG A 100 -5.18 18.06 -5.10
C ARG A 100 -4.31 16.94 -5.65
N VAL A 101 -4.71 15.70 -5.40
CA VAL A 101 -4.02 14.51 -5.93
C VAL A 101 -5.05 13.60 -6.58
N ALA A 102 -4.70 13.05 -7.74
CA ALA A 102 -5.42 11.88 -8.25
C ALA A 102 -4.43 10.80 -8.68
N GLY A 103 -4.76 9.54 -8.38
CA GLY A 103 -3.91 8.44 -8.79
C GLY A 103 -4.57 7.06 -8.73
N ASP A 104 -4.16 6.18 -9.63
CA ASP A 104 -4.74 4.86 -9.81
C ASP A 104 -3.97 3.79 -9.02
N VAL A 105 -4.57 3.37 -7.90
CA VAL A 105 -3.97 2.36 -7.03
C VAL A 105 -3.96 0.98 -7.72
N PRO A 106 -2.86 0.21 -7.65
CA PRO A 106 -2.78 -1.07 -8.33
C PRO A 106 -3.81 -2.11 -7.87
N GLN A 107 -4.18 -3.02 -8.78
CA GLN A 107 -5.28 -3.98 -8.61
C GLN A 107 -4.97 -5.33 -9.28
N PRO A 108 -5.70 -6.42 -9.01
CA PRO A 108 -5.39 -7.74 -9.57
C PRO A 108 -5.29 -7.77 -11.10
N ALA A 109 -6.10 -6.96 -11.79
CA ALA A 109 -6.05 -6.85 -13.25
C ALA A 109 -4.72 -6.31 -13.80
N ASN A 110 -3.89 -5.66 -12.97
CA ASN A 110 -2.53 -5.23 -13.32
C ASN A 110 -1.43 -6.07 -12.64
N GLY A 111 -1.77 -7.26 -12.14
CA GLY A 111 -0.83 -8.21 -11.54
C GLY A 111 -0.50 -7.93 -10.07
N ALA A 112 -1.13 -6.93 -9.45
CA ALA A 112 -0.86 -6.59 -8.05
C ALA A 112 -1.77 -7.36 -7.07
N PRO A 113 -1.23 -7.90 -5.97
CA PRO A 113 -2.05 -8.51 -4.92
C PRO A 113 -2.87 -7.45 -4.19
N TRP A 114 -4.19 -7.48 -4.38
CA TRP A 114 -5.12 -6.48 -3.83
C TRP A 114 -5.05 -6.37 -2.31
N ASP A 115 -4.81 -7.47 -1.60
CA ASP A 115 -4.70 -7.48 -0.13
C ASP A 115 -3.79 -6.40 0.44
N TRP A 116 -2.69 -6.11 -0.27
CA TRP A 116 -1.73 -5.12 0.17
C TRP A 116 -2.21 -3.68 -0.10
N TRP A 117 -2.91 -3.48 -1.21
CA TRP A 117 -3.46 -2.19 -1.63
C TRP A 117 -4.78 -1.85 -0.94
N ALA A 118 -5.61 -2.82 -0.59
CA ALA A 118 -6.75 -2.61 0.30
C ALA A 118 -6.31 -2.04 1.66
N ARG A 119 -5.19 -2.54 2.19
CA ARG A 119 -4.61 -1.99 3.43
C ARG A 119 -4.07 -0.57 3.23
N TYR A 120 -3.47 -0.29 2.07
CA TYR A 120 -3.06 1.07 1.70
C TYR A 120 -4.26 2.03 1.73
N GLU A 121 -5.35 1.67 1.04
CA GLU A 121 -6.54 2.51 0.91
C GLU A 121 -7.20 2.82 2.25
N ALA A 122 -7.25 1.86 3.17
CA ALA A 122 -7.66 2.14 4.54
C ALA A 122 -6.65 3.05 5.26
N ALA A 123 -5.36 2.71 5.20
CA ALA A 123 -4.32 3.38 5.96
C ALA A 123 -4.13 4.86 5.59
N VAL A 124 -4.33 5.25 4.33
CA VAL A 124 -4.13 6.64 3.87
C VAL A 124 -5.06 7.65 4.54
N ASN A 125 -6.26 7.22 4.95
CA ASN A 125 -7.18 8.06 5.74
C ASN A 125 -6.53 8.59 7.01
N ARG A 126 -5.75 7.74 7.70
CA ARG A 126 -4.94 8.14 8.87
C ARG A 126 -3.61 8.75 8.46
N ALA A 127 -2.95 8.18 7.44
CA ALA A 127 -1.62 8.58 7.02
C ALA A 127 -1.54 10.03 6.54
N TYR A 128 -2.61 10.54 5.96
CA TYR A 128 -2.65 11.88 5.37
C TYR A 128 -3.53 12.86 6.15
N GLN A 129 -4.08 12.45 7.30
CA GLN A 129 -4.99 13.27 8.12
C GLN A 129 -4.39 14.62 8.56
N ASP A 130 -3.06 14.72 8.62
CA ASP A 130 -2.35 15.94 9.03
C ASP A 130 -2.13 16.93 7.88
N PHE A 131 -2.52 16.58 6.65
CA PHE A 131 -2.31 17.39 5.45
C PHE A 131 -3.64 17.84 4.84
N PRO A 132 -3.72 19.04 4.25
CA PRO A 132 -4.92 19.55 3.61
C PRO A 132 -5.08 18.96 2.19
N VAL A 133 -5.15 17.64 2.10
CA VAL A 133 -5.18 16.94 0.81
C VAL A 133 -6.63 16.63 0.42
N TRP A 134 -6.94 16.85 -0.86
CA TRP A 134 -8.11 16.32 -1.54
C TRP A 134 -7.63 15.28 -2.56
N GLY A 135 -7.91 14.02 -2.31
CA GLY A 135 -7.48 12.90 -3.13
C GLY A 135 -8.63 12.20 -3.84
N ILE A 136 -8.53 12.03 -5.16
CA ILE A 136 -9.42 11.17 -5.93
C ILE A 136 -8.67 9.91 -6.35
N CYS A 137 -9.18 8.74 -5.97
CA CYS A 137 -8.73 7.43 -6.41
C CYS A 137 -9.72 6.89 -7.46
N PRO A 138 -9.44 7.03 -8.76
CA PRO A 138 -10.34 6.57 -9.81
C PRO A 138 -10.10 5.09 -10.14
N TYR A 139 -11.18 4.32 -10.26
CA TYR A 139 -11.21 2.88 -10.53
C TYR A 139 -11.97 2.56 -11.83
N ASP A 140 -11.30 1.82 -12.72
CA ASP A 140 -11.81 1.43 -14.04
C ASP A 140 -12.65 0.15 -13.96
N THR A 141 -13.96 0.30 -13.89
CA THR A 141 -14.91 -0.82 -13.74
C THR A 141 -14.93 -1.81 -14.90
N ARG A 142 -14.29 -1.52 -16.04
CA ARG A 142 -14.08 -2.50 -17.12
C ARG A 142 -13.09 -3.59 -16.72
N THR A 143 -12.17 -3.28 -15.81
CA THR A 143 -11.04 -4.15 -15.43
C THR A 143 -10.98 -4.44 -13.93
N THR A 144 -11.48 -3.52 -13.10
CA THR A 144 -11.54 -3.67 -11.65
C THR A 144 -12.51 -4.77 -11.26
N PRO A 145 -12.05 -5.84 -10.57
CA PRO A 145 -12.93 -6.89 -10.10
C PRO A 145 -14.02 -6.36 -9.14
N PRO A 146 -15.25 -6.90 -9.15
CA PRO A 146 -16.33 -6.44 -8.27
C PRO A 146 -15.98 -6.46 -6.78
N GLU A 147 -15.20 -7.43 -6.33
CA GLU A 147 -14.73 -7.52 -4.95
C GLU A 147 -13.78 -6.37 -4.56
N VAL A 148 -12.97 -5.89 -5.50
CA VAL A 148 -12.11 -4.71 -5.31
C VAL A 148 -12.98 -3.47 -5.21
N VAL A 149 -13.97 -3.29 -6.09
CA VAL A 149 -14.93 -2.17 -6.03
C VAL A 149 -15.65 -2.13 -4.68
N ALA A 150 -16.09 -3.28 -4.17
CA ALA A 150 -16.78 -3.38 -2.88
C ALA A 150 -15.87 -2.95 -1.72
N GLU A 151 -14.59 -3.31 -1.75
CA GLU A 151 -13.63 -2.90 -0.72
C GLU A 151 -13.25 -1.41 -0.82
N VAL A 152 -13.08 -0.88 -2.04
CA VAL A 152 -12.85 0.55 -2.28
C VAL A 152 -13.99 1.39 -1.68
N ARG A 153 -15.25 0.96 -1.83
CA ARG A 153 -16.39 1.63 -1.20
C ARG A 153 -16.31 1.62 0.33
N ARG A 154 -15.70 0.60 0.93
CA ARG A 154 -15.57 0.53 2.40
C ARG A 154 -14.42 1.37 2.94
N THR A 155 -13.45 1.73 2.10
CA THR A 155 -12.23 2.46 2.53
C THR A 155 -12.24 3.96 2.21
N HIS A 156 -13.17 4.44 1.37
CA HIS A 156 -13.27 5.85 0.98
C HIS A 156 -14.46 6.54 1.65
N PRO A 157 -14.25 7.56 2.51
CA PRO A 157 -15.33 8.30 3.17
C PRO A 157 -16.23 9.07 2.20
N HIS A 158 -15.76 9.33 0.99
CA HIS A 158 -16.47 10.09 -0.03
C HIS A 158 -16.41 9.38 -1.39
N VAL A 159 -17.37 9.70 -2.27
CA VAL A 159 -17.47 9.15 -3.61
C VAL A 159 -17.91 10.21 -4.61
N VAL A 160 -17.27 10.20 -5.78
CA VAL A 160 -17.71 10.99 -6.94
C VAL A 160 -18.92 10.28 -7.57
N ALA A 161 -20.08 10.92 -7.50
CA ALA A 161 -21.36 10.38 -7.97
C ALA A 161 -22.20 11.44 -8.67
N GLY A 162 -22.78 11.10 -9.83
CA GLY A 162 -23.70 11.99 -10.56
C GLY A 162 -23.09 13.34 -10.99
N GLY A 163 -21.76 13.42 -11.12
CA GLY A 163 -21.06 14.67 -11.43
C GLY A 163 -20.78 15.58 -10.22
N GLY A 164 -21.02 15.09 -8.99
CA GLY A 164 -20.71 15.79 -7.75
C GLY A 164 -19.95 14.92 -6.75
N HIS A 165 -19.74 15.48 -5.56
CA HIS A 165 -18.98 14.89 -4.46
C HIS A 165 -19.93 14.60 -3.30
N ALA A 166 -20.00 13.34 -2.86
CA ALA A 166 -20.94 12.91 -1.83
C ALA A 166 -20.25 12.13 -0.72
N ALA A 167 -20.81 12.19 0.50
CA ALA A 167 -20.44 11.27 1.57
C ALA A 167 -20.81 9.83 1.17
N ASN A 168 -19.94 8.89 1.49
CA ASN A 168 -20.13 7.49 1.17
C ASN A 168 -20.73 6.73 2.37
N PRO A 169 -21.96 6.21 2.26
CA PRO A 169 -22.61 5.50 3.37
C PRO A 169 -21.99 4.13 3.67
N ASP A 170 -21.21 3.56 2.73
CA ASP A 170 -20.57 2.25 2.89
C ASP A 170 -19.21 2.34 3.60
N PHE A 171 -18.75 3.54 3.93
CA PHE A 171 -17.45 3.77 4.56
C PHE A 171 -17.39 3.14 5.96
N GLU A 172 -16.31 2.42 6.23
CA GLU A 172 -16.00 1.83 7.53
C GLU A 172 -14.81 2.54 8.19
N ASP A 173 -14.75 2.51 9.53
CA ASP A 173 -13.57 2.98 10.24
C ASP A 173 -12.32 2.22 9.73
N PRO A 174 -11.25 2.92 9.33
CA PRO A 174 -10.09 2.26 8.74
C PRO A 174 -9.42 1.24 9.68
N ALA A 175 -9.45 1.46 11.00
CA ALA A 175 -8.87 0.52 11.94
C ALA A 175 -9.75 -0.73 12.10
N GLU A 176 -11.07 -0.60 12.05
CA GLU A 176 -12.01 -1.74 12.02
C GLU A 176 -11.85 -2.56 10.73
N PHE A 177 -11.83 -1.90 9.56
CA PHE A 177 -11.60 -2.57 8.27
C PHE A 177 -10.29 -3.38 8.27
N LEU A 178 -9.19 -2.77 8.71
CA LEU A 178 -7.88 -3.42 8.76
C LEU A 178 -7.81 -4.58 9.77
N ARG A 179 -8.55 -4.52 10.89
CA ARG A 179 -8.61 -5.61 11.88
C ARG A 179 -9.46 -6.78 11.39
N ALA A 180 -10.61 -6.49 10.77
CA ALA A 180 -11.50 -7.50 10.22
C ALA A 180 -10.90 -8.22 9.01
N ARG A 181 -9.98 -7.56 8.29
CA ARG A 181 -9.29 -8.13 7.15
C ARG A 181 -8.30 -9.22 7.57
N ALA A 182 -8.68 -10.48 7.39
CA ALA A 182 -7.74 -11.58 7.30
C ALA A 182 -7.09 -11.55 5.91
N GLY A 183 -5.87 -11.04 5.77
CA GLY A 183 -5.14 -11.08 4.49
C GLY A 183 -5.11 -12.51 3.97
N SER A 184 -5.71 -12.77 2.82
CA SER A 184 -5.99 -14.12 2.29
C SER A 184 -4.99 -14.54 1.21
N TRP A 185 -4.23 -13.60 0.64
CA TRP A 185 -3.31 -13.86 -0.45
C TRP A 185 -2.15 -14.74 0.02
N ARG A 186 -1.99 -15.87 -0.66
CA ARG A 186 -0.85 -16.78 -0.56
C ARG A 186 -0.13 -16.79 -1.90
N ASP A 187 1.18 -16.79 -1.82
CA ASP A 187 2.03 -16.88 -2.99
C ASP A 187 1.82 -18.25 -3.68
N PRO A 188 1.72 -18.31 -5.02
CA PRO A 188 1.60 -19.59 -5.73
C PRO A 188 2.69 -20.62 -5.37
N LEU A 189 3.90 -20.19 -4.98
CA LEU A 189 4.96 -21.09 -4.53
C LEU A 189 4.61 -21.86 -3.25
N GLU A 190 3.70 -21.35 -2.42
CA GLU A 190 3.25 -22.04 -1.22
C GLU A 190 2.36 -23.26 -1.51
N ARG A 191 1.97 -23.51 -2.77
CA ARG A 191 1.22 -24.71 -3.16
C ARG A 191 2.07 -25.99 -3.12
N ARG A 192 3.39 -25.86 -3.17
CA ARG A 192 4.33 -26.99 -3.03
C ARG A 192 4.93 -27.03 -1.63
N PRO A 193 5.51 -28.16 -1.19
CA PRO A 193 6.28 -28.21 0.04
C PRO A 193 7.40 -27.16 0.07
N PRO A 194 7.71 -26.59 1.26
CA PRO A 194 8.81 -25.64 1.39
C PRO A 194 10.16 -26.30 1.12
N ASP A 195 11.12 -25.54 0.61
CA ASP A 195 12.51 -25.99 0.46
C ASP A 195 13.25 -26.01 1.81
N LEU A 196 12.74 -25.24 2.77
CA LEU A 196 13.24 -25.14 4.13
C LEU A 196 12.07 -24.95 5.09
N GLU A 197 12.06 -25.74 6.15
CA GLU A 197 11.21 -25.54 7.31
C GLU A 197 12.06 -25.64 8.58
N LEU A 198 11.98 -24.63 9.45
CA LEU A 198 12.63 -24.61 10.75
C LEU A 198 11.60 -24.30 11.82
N THR A 199 11.64 -25.05 12.92
CA THR A 199 10.83 -24.81 14.12
C THR A 199 11.72 -24.21 15.21
N ASP A 200 11.24 -23.13 15.81
CA ASP A 200 11.91 -22.32 16.82
C ASP A 200 13.37 -21.94 16.47
N PRO A 201 13.65 -21.44 15.24
CA PRO A 201 15.01 -21.09 14.85
C PRO A 201 15.51 -19.85 15.61
N THR A 202 16.78 -19.86 15.99
CA THR A 202 17.47 -18.61 16.34
C THR A 202 17.63 -17.72 15.10
N THR A 203 17.78 -16.41 15.30
CA THR A 203 17.97 -15.46 14.19
C THR A 203 19.21 -15.77 13.32
N PRO A 204 20.38 -16.20 13.85
CA PRO A 204 21.50 -16.59 13.00
C PRO A 204 21.22 -17.86 12.19
N GLN A 205 20.52 -18.85 12.76
CA GLN A 205 20.12 -20.08 12.04
C GLN A 205 19.17 -19.75 10.90
N ALA A 206 18.14 -18.94 11.15
CA ALA A 206 17.21 -18.47 10.13
C ALA A 206 17.95 -17.77 8.97
N ARG A 207 18.84 -16.83 9.27
CA ARG A 207 19.62 -16.10 8.26
C ARG A 207 20.51 -17.02 7.43
N ALA A 208 21.23 -17.94 8.06
CA ALA A 208 22.14 -18.86 7.37
C ALA A 208 21.36 -19.80 6.44
N ALA A 209 20.24 -20.34 6.91
CA ALA A 209 19.42 -21.25 6.13
C ALA A 209 18.74 -20.57 4.93
N VAL A 210 18.19 -19.35 5.11
CA VAL A 210 17.65 -18.55 3.98
C VAL A 210 18.72 -18.26 2.94
N ARG A 211 19.95 -17.91 3.36
CA ARG A 211 21.08 -17.71 2.42
C ARG A 211 21.40 -18.97 1.61
N ALA A 212 21.37 -20.14 2.25
CA ALA A 212 21.62 -21.41 1.56
C ALA A 212 20.55 -21.71 0.50
N VAL A 213 19.27 -21.49 0.83
CA VAL A 213 18.13 -21.65 -0.11
C VAL A 213 18.18 -20.61 -1.24
N ALA A 214 18.70 -19.41 -0.97
CA ALA A 214 18.81 -18.34 -1.96
C ALA A 214 19.91 -18.55 -3.01
N ALA A 215 20.98 -19.28 -2.67
CA ALA A 215 22.17 -19.43 -3.51
C ALA A 215 21.89 -19.82 -4.99
N PRO A 216 20.99 -20.77 -5.31
CA PRO A 216 20.69 -21.13 -6.70
C PRO A 216 19.73 -20.19 -7.45
N THR A 217 19.11 -19.21 -6.77
CA THR A 217 17.97 -18.46 -7.32
C THR A 217 18.34 -17.37 -8.33
N ARG A 218 19.61 -16.96 -8.44
CA ARG A 218 20.03 -15.75 -9.19
C ARG A 218 19.27 -14.47 -8.76
N LEU A 219 18.73 -14.45 -7.54
CA LEU A 219 18.15 -13.26 -6.94
C LEU A 219 19.22 -12.16 -6.82
N ARG A 220 18.83 -10.90 -6.99
CA ARG A 220 19.77 -9.77 -6.83
C ARG A 220 20.27 -9.72 -5.39
N ALA A 221 21.54 -9.40 -5.19
CA ALA A 221 22.15 -9.33 -3.87
C ALA A 221 21.40 -8.39 -2.92
N GLU A 222 20.97 -7.23 -3.42
CA GLU A 222 20.17 -6.26 -2.67
C GLU A 222 18.82 -6.83 -2.20
N ASP A 223 18.10 -7.55 -3.07
CA ASP A 223 16.83 -8.19 -2.71
C ASP A 223 17.02 -9.26 -1.64
N LEU A 224 18.12 -10.02 -1.72
CA LEU A 224 18.48 -11.02 -0.71
C LEU A 224 18.80 -10.36 0.64
N ASP A 225 19.62 -9.31 0.66
CA ASP A 225 19.98 -8.62 1.90
C ASP A 225 18.75 -7.99 2.57
N ASN A 226 17.86 -7.40 1.77
CA ASN A 226 16.57 -6.86 2.22
C ASN A 226 15.66 -7.96 2.80
N LEU A 227 15.57 -9.12 2.14
CA LEU A 227 14.82 -10.26 2.65
C LEU A 227 15.39 -10.79 3.96
N LEU A 228 16.72 -10.90 4.06
CA LEU A 228 17.37 -11.40 5.27
C LEU A 228 17.14 -10.46 6.45
N LEU A 229 17.16 -9.14 6.24
CA LEU A 229 16.76 -8.17 7.25
C LEU A 229 15.31 -8.41 7.70
N ALA A 230 14.38 -8.53 6.75
CA ALA A 230 12.97 -8.74 7.04
C ALA A 230 12.68 -10.07 7.77
N VAL A 231 13.33 -11.16 7.37
CA VAL A 231 13.21 -12.46 8.05
C VAL A 231 13.79 -12.39 9.46
N THR A 232 14.91 -11.70 9.66
CA THR A 232 15.52 -11.53 10.99
C THR A 232 14.57 -10.81 11.93
N GLU A 233 13.97 -9.72 11.46
CA GLU A 233 12.97 -8.96 12.19
C GLU A 233 11.73 -9.82 12.48
N ALA A 234 11.23 -10.54 11.47
CA ALA A 234 10.04 -11.37 11.59
C ALA A 234 10.20 -12.47 12.65
N VAL A 235 11.33 -13.19 12.61
CA VAL A 235 11.68 -14.21 13.63
C VAL A 235 11.84 -13.56 15.00
N THR A 236 12.53 -12.41 15.09
CA THR A 236 12.69 -11.68 16.36
C THR A 236 11.33 -11.29 16.96
N ASN A 237 10.42 -10.73 16.15
CA ASN A 237 9.09 -10.34 16.61
C ASN A 237 8.24 -11.54 17.00
N ALA A 238 8.30 -12.64 16.25
CA ALA A 238 7.60 -13.88 16.58
C ALA A 238 8.09 -14.46 17.93
N MET A 239 9.40 -14.40 18.20
CA MET A 239 9.97 -14.87 19.47
C MET A 239 9.66 -13.94 20.65
N LEU A 240 9.67 -12.61 20.45
CA LEU A 240 9.49 -11.64 21.53
C LEU A 240 8.01 -11.34 21.83
N HIS A 241 7.16 -11.35 20.81
CA HIS A 241 5.78 -10.87 20.88
C HIS A 241 4.74 -11.90 20.43
N GLY A 242 5.16 -12.94 19.70
CA GLY A 242 4.30 -14.04 19.27
C GLY A 242 4.12 -15.11 20.33
N ARG A 243 3.66 -16.29 19.90
CA ARG A 243 3.60 -17.49 20.74
C ARG A 243 4.24 -18.69 20.05
N PRO A 244 5.00 -19.53 20.77
CA PRO A 244 5.59 -20.72 20.18
C PRO A 244 4.52 -21.74 19.74
N PRO A 245 4.84 -22.60 18.76
CA PRO A 245 6.12 -22.65 18.04
C PRO A 245 6.24 -21.53 17.00
N VAL A 246 7.46 -21.02 16.80
CA VAL A 246 7.81 -20.11 15.70
C VAL A 246 8.30 -20.93 14.51
N VAL A 247 7.58 -20.92 13.40
CA VAL A 247 7.88 -21.72 12.22
C VAL A 247 8.31 -20.81 11.07
N LEU A 248 9.55 -20.97 10.60
CA LEU A 248 10.06 -20.35 9.38
C LEU A 248 9.95 -21.35 8.23
N ARG A 249 9.28 -20.96 7.15
CA ARG A 249 9.28 -21.70 5.87
C ARG A 249 9.80 -20.83 4.74
N VAL A 250 10.52 -21.44 3.80
CA VAL A 250 11.05 -20.74 2.63
C VAL A 250 10.81 -21.55 1.36
N TRP A 251 10.43 -20.85 0.29
CA TRP A 251 10.30 -21.36 -1.06
C TRP A 251 11.14 -20.52 -2.01
N ALA A 252 11.87 -21.19 -2.89
CA ALA A 252 12.70 -20.60 -3.93
C ALA A 252 12.12 -20.83 -5.33
N ALA A 253 12.30 -19.84 -6.19
CA ALA A 253 12.12 -19.92 -7.62
C ALA A 253 13.22 -19.10 -8.32
N PRO A 254 13.38 -19.22 -9.65
CA PRO A 254 14.29 -18.33 -10.37
C PRO A 254 13.94 -16.87 -10.07
N ARG A 255 14.92 -16.12 -9.57
CA ARG A 255 14.87 -14.70 -9.20
C ARG A 255 13.82 -14.34 -8.16
N ARG A 256 13.34 -15.30 -7.35
CA ARG A 256 12.30 -15.07 -6.34
C ARG A 256 12.50 -15.95 -5.10
N LEU A 257 12.22 -15.37 -3.94
CA LEU A 257 12.12 -16.07 -2.66
C LEU A 257 10.86 -15.65 -1.93
N VAL A 258 10.17 -16.63 -1.35
CA VAL A 258 9.05 -16.44 -0.44
C VAL A 258 9.45 -17.00 0.90
N ALA A 259 9.34 -16.21 1.95
CA ALA A 259 9.54 -16.65 3.32
C ALA A 259 8.27 -16.37 4.13
N THR A 260 7.83 -17.35 4.92
CA THR A 260 6.78 -17.15 5.92
C THR A 260 7.32 -17.40 7.31
N VAL A 261 7.06 -16.50 8.24
CA VAL A 261 7.26 -16.71 9.67
C VAL A 261 5.89 -16.79 10.33
N THR A 262 5.59 -17.92 10.95
CA THR A 262 4.31 -18.19 11.62
C THR A 262 4.53 -18.42 13.09
N ASP A 263 3.69 -17.84 13.94
CA ASP A 263 3.63 -18.09 15.38
C ASP A 263 2.19 -18.33 15.82
N ALA A 264 1.97 -18.99 16.96
CA ALA A 264 0.63 -19.33 17.48
C ALA A 264 -0.09 -18.14 18.16
N GLY A 265 0.42 -16.92 17.99
CA GLY A 265 -0.14 -15.69 18.52
C GLY A 265 -1.24 -15.12 17.65
N THR A 266 -1.84 -14.04 18.14
CA THR A 266 -2.90 -13.33 17.41
C THR A 266 -2.37 -12.32 16.41
N GLY A 267 -1.05 -12.06 16.40
CA GLY A 267 -0.40 -10.99 15.66
C GLY A 267 -0.46 -9.62 16.37
N PRO A 268 0.16 -8.58 15.79
CA PRO A 268 0.28 -7.26 16.42
C PRO A 268 -1.10 -6.58 16.62
N PRO A 269 -1.31 -5.83 17.71
CA PRO A 269 -2.60 -5.19 18.00
C PRO A 269 -2.86 -3.94 17.15
N ASP A 270 -1.81 -3.28 16.68
CA ASP A 270 -1.91 -2.10 15.81
C ASP A 270 -2.19 -2.53 14.35
N PRO A 271 -3.35 -2.18 13.76
CA PRO A 271 -3.68 -2.52 12.39
C PRO A 271 -2.83 -1.79 11.33
N TYR A 272 -2.23 -0.65 11.68
CA TYR A 272 -1.43 0.17 10.78
C TYR A 272 0.05 -0.25 10.72
N ILE A 273 0.44 -1.22 11.55
CA ILE A 273 1.82 -1.64 11.67
C ILE A 273 2.39 -2.08 10.32
N GLY A 274 3.60 -1.62 10.03
CA GLY A 274 4.27 -1.84 8.74
C GLY A 274 3.92 -0.82 7.66
N LEU A 275 2.78 -0.14 7.72
CA LEU A 275 2.37 0.88 6.73
C LEU A 275 2.74 2.30 7.18
N LEU A 276 2.55 2.59 8.47
CA LEU A 276 2.90 3.86 9.08
C LEU A 276 4.18 3.72 9.92
N PRO A 277 5.01 4.78 10.02
CA PRO A 277 6.09 4.80 10.99
C PRO A 277 5.52 4.60 12.40
N ALA A 278 6.14 3.71 13.18
CA ALA A 278 5.83 3.61 14.60
C ALA A 278 6.16 4.96 15.27
N ASP A 279 5.29 5.41 16.18
CA ASP A 279 5.58 6.60 16.98
C ASP A 279 6.79 6.29 17.87
N ARG A 280 7.93 6.93 17.56
CA ARG A 280 9.24 6.66 18.20
C ARG A 280 9.24 6.95 19.70
N ALA A 281 8.22 7.65 20.22
CA ALA A 281 8.11 8.00 21.63
C ALA A 281 7.94 6.79 22.56
N VAL A 282 7.57 5.63 22.03
CA VAL A 282 7.47 4.38 22.82
C VAL A 282 8.48 3.41 22.21
N GLY A 283 9.51 3.02 22.97
CA GLY A 283 10.55 2.06 22.57
C GLY A 283 10.07 0.63 22.32
N ASN A 284 8.84 0.47 21.81
CA ASN A 284 8.22 -0.79 21.44
C ASN A 284 8.45 -1.02 19.94
N GLY A 285 8.95 -2.20 19.60
CA GLY A 285 9.29 -2.64 18.25
C GLY A 285 8.24 -2.27 17.19
N GLY A 286 8.72 -2.03 15.97
CA GLY A 286 7.88 -1.59 14.85
C GLY A 286 8.68 -0.99 13.70
N LEU A 287 9.88 -0.49 13.97
CA LEU A 287 10.80 0.02 12.94
C LEU A 287 11.21 -1.08 11.96
N GLY A 288 11.56 -2.27 12.44
CA GLY A 288 12.00 -3.34 11.55
C GLY A 288 10.85 -3.87 10.68
N LEU A 289 9.64 -4.00 11.22
CA LEU A 289 8.48 -4.39 10.41
C LEU A 289 8.14 -3.30 9.38
N TRP A 290 8.20 -2.02 9.75
CA TRP A 290 8.08 -0.91 8.80
C TRP A 290 9.16 -0.97 7.71
N MET A 291 10.43 -1.19 8.06
CA MET A 291 11.51 -1.34 7.08
C MET A 291 11.24 -2.51 6.13
N SER A 292 10.75 -3.64 6.64
CA SER A 292 10.40 -4.82 5.83
C SER A 292 9.39 -4.47 4.74
N HIS A 293 8.36 -3.69 5.08
CA HIS A 293 7.35 -3.20 4.14
C HIS A 293 7.89 -2.17 3.12
N GLN A 294 9.04 -1.54 3.38
CA GLN A 294 9.71 -0.64 2.46
C GLN A 294 10.61 -1.39 1.47
N VAL A 295 11.23 -2.49 1.89
CA VAL A 295 12.31 -3.15 1.14
C VAL A 295 11.89 -4.44 0.42
N CYS A 296 10.96 -5.22 0.98
CA CYS A 296 10.47 -6.45 0.35
C CYS A 296 9.56 -6.13 -0.84
N SER A 297 9.57 -7.00 -1.85
CA SER A 297 8.64 -6.91 -2.99
C SER A 297 7.19 -7.04 -2.56
N PHE A 298 6.91 -7.84 -1.52
CA PHE A 298 5.60 -7.95 -0.90
C PHE A 298 5.75 -8.28 0.59
N VAL A 299 4.84 -7.74 1.41
CA VAL A 299 4.67 -8.14 2.81
C VAL A 299 3.20 -8.35 3.12
N GLY A 300 2.84 -9.60 3.42
CA GLY A 300 1.49 -10.02 3.78
C GLY A 300 1.38 -10.36 5.26
N MET A 301 0.27 -9.99 5.87
CA MET A 301 -0.06 -10.33 7.25
C MET A 301 -1.34 -11.15 7.24
N HIS A 302 -1.25 -12.40 7.67
CA HIS A 302 -2.39 -13.30 7.76
C HIS A 302 -2.66 -13.65 9.23
N ARG A 303 -3.91 -13.49 9.64
CA ARG A 303 -4.42 -13.99 10.92
C ARG A 303 -5.34 -15.15 10.61
N GLY A 304 -5.06 -16.31 11.17
CA GLY A 304 -5.87 -17.51 11.00
C GLY A 304 -6.03 -18.28 12.32
N PRO A 305 -6.83 -19.34 12.33
CA PRO A 305 -7.03 -20.19 13.51
C PRO A 305 -5.71 -20.80 14.04
N GLU A 306 -4.77 -21.06 13.12
CA GLU A 306 -3.45 -21.64 13.40
C GLU A 306 -2.41 -20.62 13.90
N GLY A 307 -2.80 -19.34 14.00
CA GLY A 307 -1.95 -18.26 14.50
C GLY A 307 -1.75 -17.11 13.51
N PHE A 308 -0.63 -16.43 13.63
CA PHE A 308 -0.24 -15.27 12.84
C PHE A 308 0.90 -15.61 11.90
N THR A 309 0.74 -15.28 10.62
CA THR A 309 1.80 -15.48 9.60
C THR A 309 2.17 -14.14 8.99
N LEU A 310 3.48 -13.83 9.03
CA LEU A 310 4.08 -12.79 8.20
C LEU A 310 4.70 -13.44 6.96
N ARG A 311 4.28 -12.98 5.79
CA ARG A 311 4.77 -13.43 4.48
C ARG A 311 5.64 -12.34 3.86
N LEU A 312 6.83 -12.72 3.42
CA LEU A 312 7.84 -11.84 2.85
C LEU A 312 8.22 -12.38 1.47
N VAL A 313 8.14 -11.54 0.45
CA VAL A 313 8.58 -11.91 -0.91
C VAL A 313 9.69 -10.97 -1.36
N ALA A 314 10.72 -11.54 -1.97
CA ALA A 314 11.80 -10.81 -2.62
C ALA A 314 11.96 -11.27 -4.06
N GLY A 315 12.24 -10.32 -4.96
CA GLY A 315 12.35 -10.57 -6.39
C GLY A 315 11.03 -10.36 -7.14
N ASP A 316 10.89 -11.04 -8.27
CA ASP A 316 9.81 -10.87 -9.24
C ASP A 316 8.48 -11.48 -8.70
N LEU A 317 7.35 -10.79 -8.84
CA LEU A 317 6.05 -11.19 -8.25
C LEU A 317 5.16 -12.06 -9.14
N ASP A 318 5.62 -12.41 -10.35
CA ASP A 318 4.93 -13.16 -11.41
C ASP A 318 3.75 -14.05 -10.99
#